data_AF-A0AA48H433-F1
#
_entry.id   AF-A0AA48H433-F1
#
_cell.length_a   1.000
_cell.length_b   1.000
_cell.length_c   1.000
_cell.angle_alpha   90.00
_cell.angle_beta   90.00
_cell.angle_gamma   90.00
#
_symmetry.space_group_name_H-M   'P 1'
#
loop_
_entity.id
_entity.type
_entity.pdbx_description
1 polymer ?
#
loop_
_entity_poly.entity_id
_entity_poly.type
_entity_poly.pdbx_seq_one_letter_code
_entity_poly.pdbx_strand_id
1 'polypeptide(L)'
;MSWLHIIAAGLIVVATIFHSLLGEKKLIEPTLAVDDPFIRDPMTQGITRFGWHSSSGFFLLTALILVLPETPELLVWATGGLWLVLGLTNLAMMKAKHPGGFLLSLIGLLILAGEVF
;
A
#
# COMPACT_ATOMS: atom_id res chain seq x y z
N MET A 1 -16.40 -11.17 8.30
CA MET A 1 -14.96 -11.44 8.34
C MET A 1 -14.71 -12.88 7.91
N SER A 2 -14.28 -13.08 6.67
CA SER A 2 -13.89 -14.38 6.11
C SER A 2 -12.40 -14.65 6.31
N TRP A 3 -11.96 -15.90 6.08
CA TRP A 3 -10.53 -16.24 6.08
C TRP A 3 -9.74 -15.44 5.03
N LEU A 4 -10.38 -15.05 3.93
CA LEU A 4 -9.77 -14.23 2.88
C LEU A 4 -9.45 -12.81 3.37
N HIS A 5 -10.31 -12.21 4.20
CA HIS A 5 -10.03 -10.92 4.84
C HIS A 5 -8.81 -10.98 5.76
N ILE A 6 -8.66 -12.06 6.52
CA ILE A 6 -7.52 -12.26 7.42
C ILE A 6 -6.22 -12.40 6.61
N ILE A 7 -6.24 -13.19 5.53
CA ILE A 7 -5.09 -13.35 4.64
C ILE A 7 -4.74 -12.00 3.98
N ALA A 8 -5.74 -11.27 3.47
CA ALA A 8 -5.54 -9.95 2.88
C ALA A 8 -4.94 -8.96 3.88
N ALA A 9 -5.46 -8.88 5.10
CA ALA A 9 -4.91 -8.04 6.17
C ALA A 9 -3.45 -8.38 6.49
N GLY A 10 -3.11 -9.67 6.56
CA GLY A 10 -1.73 -10.12 6.71
C GLY A 10 -0.82 -9.69 5.57
N LEU A 11 -1.27 -9.82 4.32
CA LEU A 11 -0.53 -9.36 3.15
C LEU A 11 -0.36 -7.83 3.12
N ILE A 12 -1.34 -7.07 3.58
CA ILE A 12 -1.23 -5.61 3.74
C ILE A 12 -0.13 -5.27 4.74
N VAL A 13 -0.05 -5.96 5.89
CA VAL A 13 1.04 -5.75 6.86
C VAL A 13 2.41 -6.04 6.24
N VAL A 14 2.53 -7.11 5.46
CA VAL A 14 3.76 -7.40 4.70
C VAL A 14 4.06 -6.27 3.72
N ALA A 15 3.08 -5.85 2.91
CA ALA A 15 3.25 -4.75 1.95
C ALA A 15 3.69 -3.45 2.63
N THR A 16 3.13 -3.13 3.80
CA THR A 16 3.52 -1.97 4.63
C THR A 16 5.00 -2.03 5.02
N ILE A 17 5.49 -3.18 5.49
CA ILE A 17 6.90 -3.34 5.89
C ILE A 17 7.82 -3.14 4.69
N PHE A 18 7.49 -3.78 3.55
CA PHE A 18 8.27 -3.65 2.33
C PHE A 18 8.27 -2.23 1.78
N HIS A 19 7.10 -1.57 1.74
CA HIS A 19 6.97 -0.20 1.30
C HIS A 19 7.77 0.74 2.22
N SER A 20 7.49 0.71 3.52
CA SER A 20 8.10 1.64 4.47
C SER A 20 9.61 1.44 4.58
N LEU A 21 10.09 0.24 4.89
CA LEU A 21 11.50 0.02 5.24
C LEU A 21 12.39 -0.27 4.02
N LEU A 22 11.99 -1.25 3.19
CA LEU A 22 12.81 -1.63 2.04
C LEU A 22 12.76 -0.56 0.95
N GLY A 23 11.60 0.10 0.78
CA GLY A 23 11.45 1.22 -0.12
C GLY A 23 12.20 2.47 0.32
N GLU A 24 12.23 2.78 1.62
CA GLU A 24 13.07 3.89 2.13
C GLU A 24 14.53 3.65 1.73
N LYS A 25 15.07 2.47 2.07
CA LYS A 25 16.46 2.12 1.79
C LYS A 25 16.81 2.06 0.30
N LYS A 26 15.92 1.53 -0.53
CA LYS A 26 16.22 1.25 -1.95
C LYS A 26 15.81 2.37 -2.91
N LEU A 27 14.90 3.25 -2.50
CA LEU A 27 14.33 4.28 -3.37
C LEU A 27 14.47 5.66 -2.75
N ILE A 28 13.93 5.89 -1.54
CA ILE A 28 13.88 7.24 -0.96
C ILE A 28 15.26 7.74 -0.56
N GLU A 29 16.02 6.97 0.21
CA GLU A 29 17.38 7.34 0.62
C GLU A 29 18.28 7.67 -0.60
N PRO A 30 18.38 6.82 -1.64
CA PRO A 30 19.13 7.17 -2.86
C PRO A 30 18.60 8.41 -3.58
N THR A 31 17.27 8.60 -3.62
CA THR A 31 16.65 9.79 -4.25
C THR A 31 17.04 11.06 -3.50
N LEU A 32 17.02 11.03 -2.17
CA LEU A 32 17.37 12.17 -1.33
C LEU A 32 18.88 12.43 -1.25
N ALA A 33 19.71 11.49 -1.70
CA ALA A 33 21.15 11.63 -1.80
C ALA A 33 21.63 12.28 -3.11
N VAL A 34 20.72 12.54 -4.06
CA VAL A 34 21.05 13.24 -5.31
C VAL A 34 21.47 14.68 -5.00
N ASP A 35 22.59 15.13 -5.57
CA ASP A 35 23.10 16.50 -5.41
C ASP A 35 22.30 17.49 -6.26
N ASP A 36 21.12 17.82 -5.78
CA ASP A 36 20.21 18.80 -6.36
C ASP A 36 19.82 19.86 -5.31
N PRO A 37 19.91 21.17 -5.60
CA PRO A 37 19.60 22.23 -4.64
C PRO A 37 18.19 22.15 -4.04
N PHE A 38 17.19 21.68 -4.79
CA PHE A 38 15.83 21.50 -4.30
C PHE A 38 15.74 20.31 -3.34
N ILE A 39 16.44 19.20 -3.63
CA ILE A 39 16.45 18.01 -2.77
C ILE A 39 17.23 18.25 -1.47
N ARG A 40 18.25 19.12 -1.49
CA ARG A 40 19.05 19.46 -0.29
C ARG A 40 18.30 20.31 0.74
N ASP A 41 17.17 20.88 0.37
CA ASP A 41 16.31 21.61 1.30
C ASP A 41 15.71 20.66 2.36
N PRO A 42 15.93 20.90 3.68
CA PRO A 42 15.45 20.01 4.74
C PRO A 42 13.93 19.82 4.75
N MET A 43 13.15 20.84 4.36
CA MET A 43 11.70 20.73 4.29
C MET A 43 11.28 19.75 3.18
N THR A 44 11.90 19.85 2.01
CA THR A 44 11.68 18.93 0.88
C THR A 44 11.97 17.48 1.24
N GLN A 45 13.10 17.22 1.92
CA GLN A 45 13.41 15.88 2.41
C GLN A 45 12.40 15.40 3.46
N GLY A 46 12.01 16.28 4.38
CA GLY A 46 11.05 15.99 5.44
C GLY A 46 9.68 15.60 4.88
N ILE A 47 9.13 16.40 3.96
CA ILE A 47 7.84 16.13 3.31
C ILE A 47 7.90 14.85 2.48
N THR A 48 9.01 14.60 1.78
CA THR A 48 9.18 13.39 0.97
C THR A 48 9.13 12.13 1.83
N ARG A 49 9.90 12.08 2.94
CA ARG A 49 9.87 10.95 3.88
C ARG A 49 8.53 10.83 4.58
N PHE A 50 7.93 11.95 4.99
CA PHE A 50 6.62 11.95 5.62
C PHE A 50 5.54 11.38 4.68
N GLY A 51 5.50 11.82 3.43
CA GLY A 51 4.59 11.27 2.41
C GLY A 51 4.80 9.78 2.22
N TRP A 52 6.06 9.33 2.17
CA TRP A 52 6.40 7.92 2.05
C TRP A 52 5.88 7.09 3.23
N HIS A 53 6.23 7.44 4.46
CA HIS A 53 5.84 6.64 5.62
C HIS A 53 4.35 6.79 6.00
N SER A 54 3.74 7.96 5.79
CA SER A 54 2.31 8.15 6.08
C SER A 54 1.42 7.26 5.21
N SER A 55 1.78 7.02 3.95
CA SER A 55 1.09 6.04 3.10
C SER A 55 1.10 4.62 3.68
N SER A 56 2.18 4.24 4.38
CA SER A 56 2.26 2.96 5.09
C SER A 56 1.32 2.92 6.30
N GLY A 57 1.13 4.05 6.97
CA GLY A 57 0.08 4.21 7.99
C GLY A 57 -1.33 4.01 7.43
N PHE A 58 -1.61 4.57 6.25
CA PHE A 58 -2.89 4.34 5.56
C PHE A 58 -3.07 2.88 5.15
N PHE A 59 -2.02 2.17 4.74
CA PHE A 59 -2.10 0.73 4.48
C PHE A 59 -2.55 -0.03 5.74
N LEU A 60 -1.93 0.23 6.89
CA LEU A 60 -2.32 -0.40 8.16
C LEU A 60 -3.76 -0.08 8.56
N LEU A 61 -4.23 1.16 8.31
CA LEU A 61 -5.63 1.51 8.50
C LEU A 61 -6.56 0.64 7.64
N THR A 62 -6.20 0.37 6.38
CA THR A 62 -6.98 -0.55 5.55
C THR A 62 -6.96 -1.99 6.04
N ALA A 63 -5.85 -2.47 6.64
CA ALA A 63 -5.82 -3.78 7.28
C ALA A 63 -6.77 -3.84 8.50
N LEU A 64 -6.82 -2.77 9.31
CA LEU A 64 -7.73 -2.66 10.45
C LEU A 64 -9.21 -2.72 10.02
N ILE A 65 -9.57 -2.04 8.93
CA ILE A 65 -10.93 -2.11 8.33
C ILE A 65 -11.36 -3.56 8.07
N LEU A 66 -10.45 -4.43 7.64
CA LEU A 66 -10.79 -5.83 7.30
C LEU A 66 -11.01 -6.73 8.52
N VAL A 67 -10.43 -6.39 9.67
CA VAL A 67 -10.41 -7.26 10.86
C VAL A 67 -11.26 -6.75 12.01
N LEU A 68 -11.64 -5.46 11.99
CA LEU A 68 -12.52 -4.90 13.00
C LEU A 68 -13.96 -5.41 12.83
N PRO A 69 -14.61 -5.82 13.94
CA PRO A 69 -16.00 -6.20 13.90
C PRO A 69 -16.88 -5.02 13.51
N GLU A 70 -18.04 -5.30 12.92
CA GLU A 70 -19.06 -4.30 12.60
C GLU A 70 -18.61 -3.19 11.63
N THR A 71 -17.50 -3.41 10.91
CA THR A 71 -17.09 -2.53 9.82
C THR A 71 -18.17 -2.55 8.72
N PRO A 72 -18.66 -1.39 8.24
CA PRO A 72 -19.66 -1.35 7.18
C PRO A 72 -19.20 -2.04 5.90
N GLU A 73 -20.06 -2.87 5.31
CA GLU A 73 -19.78 -3.65 4.08
C GLU A 73 -19.25 -2.76 2.95
N LEU A 74 -19.89 -1.60 2.73
CA LEU A 74 -19.47 -0.63 1.72
C LEU A 74 -18.02 -0.17 1.91
N LEU A 75 -17.54 -0.06 3.16
CA LEU A 75 -16.16 0.34 3.43
C LEU A 75 -15.19 -0.79 3.08
N VAL A 76 -15.54 -2.04 3.34
CA VAL A 76 -14.75 -3.21 2.94
C VAL A 76 -14.66 -3.31 1.41
N TRP A 77 -15.79 -3.16 0.71
CA TRP A 77 -15.83 -3.08 -0.76
C TRP A 77 -14.98 -1.95 -1.30
N ALA A 78 -15.10 -0.74 -0.73
CA ALA A 78 -14.30 0.42 -1.14
C ALA A 78 -12.80 0.17 -0.92
N THR A 79 -12.42 -0.46 0.19
CA THR A 79 -11.04 -0.86 0.45
C THR A 79 -10.54 -1.88 -0.58
N GLY A 80 -11.30 -2.94 -0.86
CA GLY A 80 -10.93 -3.94 -1.86
C GLY A 80 -10.79 -3.33 -3.26
N GLY A 81 -11.74 -2.47 -3.65
CA GLY A 81 -11.70 -1.72 -4.90
C GLY A 81 -10.49 -0.80 -5.00
N LEU A 82 -10.16 -0.06 -3.94
CA LEU A 82 -8.97 0.79 -3.89
C LEU A 82 -7.69 -0.02 -4.13
N TRP A 83 -7.47 -1.11 -3.39
CA TRP A 83 -6.29 -1.97 -3.55
C TRP A 83 -6.19 -2.55 -4.96
N LEU A 84 -7.31 -3.01 -5.52
CA LEU A 84 -7.34 -3.57 -6.88
C LEU A 84 -7.02 -2.52 -7.93
N VAL A 85 -7.65 -1.35 -7.87
CA VAL A 85 -7.40 -0.24 -8.80
C VAL A 85 -5.95 0.24 -8.72
N LEU A 86 -5.39 0.40 -7.52
CA LEU A 86 -3.99 0.77 -7.34
C LEU A 86 -3.05 -0.28 -7.93
N GLY A 87 -3.31 -1.57 -7.69
CA GLY A 87 -2.51 -2.67 -8.24
C GLY A 87 -2.55 -2.71 -9.76
N LEU A 88 -3.74 -2.64 -10.37
CA LEU A 88 -3.90 -2.65 -11.82
C LEU A 88 -3.27 -1.41 -12.47
N THR A 89 -3.45 -0.24 -11.86
CA THR A 89 -2.83 1.00 -12.31
C THR A 89 -1.31 0.89 -12.25
N ASN A 90 -0.75 0.36 -11.15
CA ASN A 90 0.68 0.13 -11.01
C ASN A 90 1.21 -0.85 -12.08
N LEU A 91 0.52 -1.97 -12.30
CA LEU A 91 0.87 -2.92 -13.37
C LEU A 91 0.85 -2.26 -14.75
N ALA A 92 -0.18 -1.46 -15.06
CA ALA A 92 -0.28 -0.77 -16.34
C ALA A 92 0.85 0.26 -16.53
N MET A 93 1.04 1.16 -15.54
CA MET A 93 2.06 2.21 -15.58
C MET A 93 3.48 1.64 -15.66
N MET A 94 3.74 0.58 -14.90
CA MET A 94 5.07 -0.04 -14.81
C MET A 94 5.26 -1.17 -15.82
N LYS A 95 4.32 -1.37 -16.76
CA LYS A 95 4.34 -2.44 -17.77
C LYS A 95 4.61 -3.81 -17.17
N ALA A 96 3.97 -4.10 -16.04
CA ALA A 96 4.10 -5.30 -15.22
C ALA A 96 5.53 -5.61 -14.69
N LYS A 97 6.44 -4.62 -14.70
CA LYS A 97 7.82 -4.80 -14.20
C LYS A 97 7.97 -4.58 -12.70
N HIS A 98 6.99 -3.92 -12.07
CA HIS A 98 7.02 -3.66 -10.64
C HIS A 98 6.23 -4.76 -9.89
N PRO A 99 6.90 -5.59 -9.06
CA PRO A 99 6.27 -6.73 -8.40
C PRO A 99 5.16 -6.30 -7.41
N GLY A 100 5.24 -5.08 -6.88
CA GLY A 100 4.20 -4.54 -6.01
C GLY A 100 2.82 -4.52 -6.69
N GLY A 101 2.74 -4.26 -8.00
CA GLY A 101 1.46 -4.24 -8.71
C GLY A 101 0.68 -5.54 -8.59
N PHE A 102 1.36 -6.69 -8.69
CA PHE A 102 0.73 -8.00 -8.51
C PHE A 102 0.24 -8.22 -7.08
N LEU A 103 1.04 -7.85 -6.08
CA LEU A 103 0.68 -7.98 -4.67
C LEU A 103 -0.54 -7.10 -4.31
N LEU A 104 -0.54 -5.84 -4.76
CA LEU A 104 -1.65 -4.90 -4.56
C LEU A 104 -2.95 -5.43 -5.20
N SER A 105 -2.89 -5.91 -6.45
CA SER A 105 -4.04 -6.50 -7.12
C SER A 105 -4.55 -7.76 -6.42
N LEU A 106 -3.65 -8.64 -5.97
CA LEU A 106 -4.02 -9.85 -5.22
C LEU A 106 -4.73 -9.50 -3.91
N ILE A 107 -4.23 -8.52 -3.15
CA ILE A 107 -4.88 -8.04 -1.93
C ILE A 107 -6.30 -7.57 -2.24
N GLY A 108 -6.48 -6.74 -3.27
CA GLY A 108 -7.80 -6.27 -3.69
C GLY A 108 -8.74 -7.41 -4.05
N LEU A 109 -8.28 -8.39 -4.83
CA LEU A 109 -9.08 -9.57 -5.20
C LEU A 109 -9.48 -10.40 -3.99
N LEU A 110 -8.57 -10.62 -3.02
CA LEU A 110 -8.87 -11.38 -1.80
C LEU A 110 -9.92 -10.68 -0.94
N ILE A 111 -9.85 -9.36 -0.82
CA ILE A 111 -10.85 -8.58 -0.06
C ILE A 111 -12.22 -8.71 -0.71
N LEU A 112 -12.30 -8.49 -2.02
CA LEU A 112 -13.57 -8.54 -2.76
C LEU A 112 -14.15 -9.95 -2.80
N ALA A 113 -13.32 -10.98 -2.98
CA ALA A 113 -13.76 -12.37 -2.94
C ALA A 113 -14.26 -12.76 -1.53
N GLY A 114 -13.64 -12.23 -0.47
CA GLY A 114 -14.03 -12.47 0.91
C GLY A 114 -15.37 -11.87 1.32
N GLU A 115 -15.96 -10.98 0.52
CA GLU A 115 -17.34 -10.48 0.68
C GLU A 115 -18.37 -11.40 0.01
N VAL A 116 -17.93 -12.26 -0.91
CA VAL A 116 -18.81 -13.15 -1.69
C VAL A 116 -18.87 -14.57 -1.09
N PHE A 117 -17.79 -15.02 -0.42
CA PHE A 117 -17.63 -16.36 0.14
C PHE A 117 -17.38 -16.33 1.65
#